data_AF-A0A521N3T9-F1
#
_entry.id   AF-A0A521N3T9-F1
#
_cell.length_a   1.000
_cell.length_b   1.000
_cell.length_c   1.000
_cell.angle_alpha   90.00
_cell.angle_beta   90.00
_cell.angle_gamma   90.00
#
_symmetry.space_group_name_H-M   'P 1'
#
loop_
_entity.id
_entity.type
_entity.pdbx_description
1 polymer ?
#
loop_
_entity_poly.entity_id
_entity_poly.type
_entity_poly.pdbx_seq_one_letter_code
_entity_poly.pdbx_strand_id
1 'polypeptide(L)'
;MKNNFWVVLLSFLLAASSCSKSEISEKVFRVKIIDEICSNAVVQIQDPAMYQYGVNGYVNPDSTYDHVFTTRFSCADMAKMQTLTAHKKGLVIKIRLIEKQISEPACSTCAATVPGAPSAFQWVALTEDWSN
;
A
#
# COMPACT_ATOMS: atom_id res chain seq x y z
N MET A 1 -43.05 15.32 46.61
CA MET A 1 -42.95 14.01 45.92
C MET A 1 -42.69 14.25 44.44
N LYS A 2 -41.65 13.60 43.91
CA LYS A 2 -41.35 13.26 42.50
C LYS A 2 -41.19 14.45 41.54
N ASN A 3 -39.96 14.93 41.31
CA ASN A 3 -39.00 14.42 40.32
C ASN A 3 -39.65 13.98 39.00
N ASN A 4 -39.32 14.68 37.90
CA ASN A 4 -38.91 14.14 36.59
C ASN A 4 -39.23 15.13 35.46
N PHE A 5 -38.37 16.12 35.21
CA PHE A 5 -38.46 16.96 34.01
C PHE A 5 -37.09 17.26 33.39
N TRP A 6 -36.16 16.31 33.49
CA TRP A 6 -34.75 16.50 33.09
C TRP A 6 -34.18 15.28 32.32
N VAL A 7 -35.02 14.51 31.63
CA VAL A 7 -34.57 13.25 30.97
C VAL A 7 -34.76 13.24 29.45
N VAL A 8 -35.53 14.16 28.87
CA VAL A 8 -35.81 14.12 27.41
C VAL A 8 -34.75 14.87 26.58
N LEU A 9 -33.90 15.71 27.19
CA LEU A 9 -32.91 16.52 26.45
C LEU A 9 -31.53 15.85 26.27
N LEU A 10 -31.32 14.65 26.81
CA LEU A 10 -30.00 13.99 26.81
C LEU A 10 -29.87 12.84 25.80
N SER A 11 -30.93 12.50 25.07
CA SER A 11 -30.96 11.34 24.15
C SER A 11 -30.59 11.67 22.70
N PHE A 12 -30.39 12.95 22.36
CA PHE A 12 -30.15 13.39 20.98
C PHE A 12 -28.67 13.70 20.66
N LEU A 13 -27.76 13.51 21.61
CA LEU A 13 -26.33 13.87 21.48
C LEU A 13 -25.40 12.71 21.13
N LEU A 14 -25.91 11.50 20.87
CA LEU A 14 -25.11 10.29 20.67
C LEU A 14 -25.16 9.69 19.25
N ALA A 15 -25.81 10.35 18.29
CA ALA A 15 -25.94 9.83 16.91
C ALA A 15 -24.95 10.44 15.90
N ALA A 16 -23.92 11.15 16.36
CA ALA A 16 -22.83 11.64 15.51
C ALA A 16 -21.56 10.79 15.70
N SER A 17 -21.68 9.45 15.69
CA SER A 17 -20.54 8.62 15.31
C SER A 17 -20.36 8.78 13.80
N SER A 18 -19.71 9.89 13.40
CA SER A 18 -19.13 10.04 12.07
C SER A 18 -18.16 8.89 11.90
N CYS A 19 -18.63 7.80 11.29
CA CYS A 19 -17.77 6.84 10.63
C CYS A 19 -17.11 7.62 9.50
N SER A 20 -16.02 8.29 9.81
CA SER A 20 -15.06 8.72 8.81
C SER A 20 -14.59 7.44 8.15
N LYS A 21 -15.23 7.04 7.04
CA LYS A 21 -14.57 6.16 6.09
C LYS A 21 -13.24 6.83 5.82
N SER A 22 -12.17 6.21 6.28
CA SER A 22 -10.82 6.58 5.90
C SER A 22 -10.79 6.47 4.39
N GLU A 23 -11.02 7.58 3.69
CA GLU A 23 -10.74 7.69 2.28
C GLU A 23 -9.22 7.55 2.18
N ILE A 24 -8.73 6.31 2.09
CA ILE A 24 -7.42 6.07 1.50
C ILE A 24 -7.52 6.71 0.14
N SER A 25 -6.91 7.88 0.05
CA SER A 25 -6.92 8.73 -1.11
C SER A 25 -6.58 7.86 -2.31
N GLU A 26 -7.45 7.85 -3.33
CA GLU A 26 -7.28 7.14 -4.61
C GLU A 26 -6.10 7.68 -5.44
N LYS A 27 -5.09 8.25 -4.77
CA LYS A 27 -3.90 8.82 -5.35
C LYS A 27 -3.09 7.73 -6.02
N VAL A 28 -3.10 7.80 -7.35
CA VAL A 28 -2.24 7.01 -8.22
C VAL A 28 -0.88 7.68 -8.31
N PHE A 29 0.19 6.91 -8.18
CA PHE A 29 1.54 7.42 -8.33
C PHE A 29 2.48 6.34 -8.84
N ARG A 30 3.66 6.78 -9.30
CA ARG A 30 4.67 5.91 -9.88
C ARG A 30 5.64 5.40 -8.83
N VAL A 31 5.98 4.12 -8.93
CA VAL A 31 7.06 3.49 -8.16
C VAL A 31 7.98 2.71 -9.08
N LYS A 32 9.26 2.64 -8.72
CA LYS A 32 10.27 1.81 -9.36
C LYS A 32 10.55 0.59 -8.48
N ILE A 33 10.49 -0.61 -9.04
CA ILE A 33 10.83 -1.82 -8.30
C ILE A 33 12.34 -1.88 -8.10
N ILE A 34 12.80 -1.91 -6.85
CA ILE A 34 14.23 -1.99 -6.50
C ILE A 34 14.66 -3.44 -6.33
N ASP A 35 13.82 -4.23 -5.66
CA ASP A 35 14.03 -5.66 -5.48
C ASP A 35 12.69 -6.39 -5.32
N GLU A 36 12.64 -7.67 -5.66
CA GLU A 36 11.43 -8.48 -5.57
C GLU A 36 11.77 -9.94 -5.30
N ILE A 37 11.10 -10.51 -4.30
CA ILE A 37 11.09 -11.95 -4.05
C ILE A 37 9.67 -12.36 -3.69
N CYS A 38 9.15 -13.37 -4.37
CA CYS A 38 7.88 -13.99 -3.98
C CYS A 38 6.68 -13.02 -3.92
N SER A 39 6.62 -12.02 -4.81
CA SER A 39 5.65 -10.91 -4.80
C SER A 39 5.86 -9.87 -3.70
N ASN A 40 6.75 -10.12 -2.74
CA ASN A 40 7.20 -9.10 -1.80
C ASN A 40 8.27 -8.25 -2.50
N ALA A 41 8.09 -6.94 -2.49
CA ALA A 41 8.97 -6.03 -3.20
C ALA A 41 9.37 -4.85 -2.34
N VAL A 42 10.57 -4.34 -2.59
CA VAL A 42 10.97 -3.01 -2.16
C VAL A 42 10.83 -2.11 -3.37
N VAL A 43 10.06 -1.03 -3.22
CA VAL A 43 9.79 -0.09 -4.31
C VAL A 43 10.19 1.32 -3.91
N GLN A 44 10.67 2.09 -4.86
CA GLN A 44 11.05 3.49 -4.70
C GLN A 44 9.99 4.40 -5.28
N ILE A 45 9.49 5.33 -4.45
CA ILE A 45 8.53 6.33 -4.86
C ILE A 45 9.18 7.30 -5.86
N GLN A 46 8.51 7.54 -6.98
CA GLN A 46 8.98 8.48 -8.01
C GLN A 46 8.31 9.86 -7.90
N ASP A 47 7.18 9.96 -7.19
CA ASP A 47 6.42 11.19 -7.00
C ASP A 47 6.77 11.86 -5.65
N PRO A 48 7.34 13.08 -5.64
CA PRO A 48 7.67 13.82 -4.42
C PRO A 48 6.47 14.03 -3.48
N ALA A 49 5.26 14.18 -4.02
CA ALA A 49 4.05 14.36 -3.20
C ALA A 49 3.72 13.13 -2.35
N MET A 50 4.30 11.98 -2.68
CA MET A 50 4.06 10.69 -2.03
C MET A 50 5.22 10.22 -1.16
N TYR A 51 6.33 10.96 -1.08
CA TYR A 51 7.53 10.57 -0.32
C TYR A 51 7.27 10.25 1.16
N GLN A 52 6.20 10.80 1.74
CA GLN A 52 5.75 10.49 3.11
C GLN A 52 5.42 9.02 3.36
N TYR A 53 5.15 8.22 2.30
CA TYR A 53 4.83 6.80 2.43
C TYR A 53 6.07 5.90 2.49
N GLY A 54 7.26 6.46 2.27
CA GLY A 54 8.52 5.75 2.26
C GLY A 54 9.48 6.18 3.37
N VAL A 55 10.61 5.47 3.43
CA VAL A 55 11.74 5.75 4.31
C VAL A 55 13.01 5.96 3.50
N ASN A 56 13.98 6.61 4.12
CA ASN A 56 15.27 6.94 3.53
C ASN A 56 16.36 5.98 4.00
N GLY A 57 17.45 5.89 3.24
CA GLY A 57 18.64 5.14 3.61
C GLY A 57 18.52 3.62 3.52
N TYR A 58 17.62 3.09 2.67
CA TYR A 58 17.59 1.64 2.42
C TYR A 58 18.81 1.23 1.60
N VAL A 59 19.59 0.30 2.14
CA VAL A 59 20.81 -0.20 1.51
C VAL A 59 20.56 -1.58 0.95
N ASN A 60 20.86 -1.77 -0.34
CA ASN A 60 20.98 -3.09 -0.95
C ASN A 60 22.39 -3.22 -1.57
N PRO A 61 22.76 -4.37 -2.14
CA PRO A 61 24.10 -4.57 -2.69
C PRO A 61 24.52 -3.58 -3.80
N ASP A 62 23.55 -2.96 -4.48
CA ASP A 62 23.84 -2.09 -5.64
C ASP A 62 23.90 -0.61 -5.27
N SER A 63 23.15 -0.17 -4.25
CA SER A 63 23.07 1.24 -3.90
C SER A 63 22.38 1.52 -2.56
N THR A 64 22.31 2.80 -2.23
CA THR A 64 21.42 3.34 -1.19
C THR A 64 20.26 4.08 -1.84
N TYR A 65 19.05 3.81 -1.38
CA TYR A 65 17.82 4.37 -1.93
C TYR A 65 17.03 5.12 -0.86
N ASP A 66 16.48 6.26 -1.27
CA ASP A 66 15.55 7.05 -0.48
C ASP A 66 14.11 6.92 -0.96
N HIS A 67 13.16 7.25 -0.08
CA HIS A 67 11.72 7.19 -0.33
C HIS A 67 11.25 5.81 -0.79
N VAL A 68 11.72 4.77 -0.11
CA VAL A 68 11.34 3.39 -0.40
C VAL A 68 10.35 2.85 0.62
N PHE A 69 9.54 1.88 0.21
CA PHE A 69 8.71 1.10 1.13
C PHE A 69 8.63 -0.35 0.65
N THR A 70 8.27 -1.23 1.58
CA THR A 70 7.98 -2.63 1.29
C THR A 70 6.52 -2.79 0.92
N THR A 71 6.26 -3.61 -0.08
CA THR A 71 4.90 -3.97 -0.47
C THR A 71 4.81 -5.43 -0.85
N ARG A 72 3.57 -5.88 -1.05
CA ARG A 72 3.26 -7.20 -1.58
C ARG A 72 2.26 -7.07 -2.71
N PHE A 73 2.69 -7.41 -3.92
CA PHE A 73 1.82 -7.45 -5.08
C PHE A 73 0.87 -8.65 -5.03
N SER A 74 -0.28 -8.52 -5.67
CA SER A 74 -1.20 -9.65 -5.89
C SER A 74 -0.64 -10.61 -6.92
N CYS A 75 -1.09 -11.87 -6.91
CA CYS A 75 -0.74 -12.80 -7.98
C CYS A 75 -1.19 -12.27 -9.34
N ALA A 76 -2.37 -11.63 -9.42
CA ALA A 76 -2.83 -10.99 -10.63
C ALA A 76 -1.89 -9.86 -11.10
N ASP A 77 -1.41 -9.02 -10.19
CA ASP A 77 -0.46 -7.94 -10.52
C ASP A 77 0.90 -8.49 -10.96
N MET A 78 1.38 -9.53 -10.28
CA MET A 78 2.62 -10.21 -10.65
C MET A 78 2.53 -10.86 -12.03
N ALA A 79 1.41 -11.51 -12.34
CA ALA A 79 1.16 -12.10 -13.65
C ALA A 79 1.11 -11.02 -14.75
N LYS A 80 0.48 -9.87 -14.49
CA LYS A 80 0.49 -8.73 -15.41
C LYS A 80 1.92 -8.24 -15.68
N MET A 81 2.72 -8.02 -14.63
CA MET A 81 4.11 -7.56 -14.80
C MET A 81 4.99 -8.55 -15.57
N GLN A 82 4.79 -9.85 -15.35
CA GLN A 82 5.52 -10.91 -16.06
C GLN A 82 5.29 -10.87 -17.59
N THR A 83 4.18 -10.32 -18.07
CA THR A 83 3.94 -10.17 -19.52
C THR A 83 4.90 -9.18 -20.20
N LEU A 84 5.48 -8.24 -19.45
CA LEU A 84 6.42 -7.23 -20.00
C LEU A 84 7.87 -7.65 -19.87
N THR A 85 8.24 -8.25 -18.73
CA THR A 85 9.64 -8.58 -18.44
C THR A 85 9.75 -9.73 -17.45
N ALA A 86 10.74 -10.60 -17.67
CA ALA A 86 11.14 -11.62 -16.70
C ALA A 86 11.84 -10.99 -15.48
N HIS A 87 12.49 -9.84 -15.66
CA HIS A 87 13.20 -9.11 -14.62
C HIS A 87 12.43 -7.85 -14.23
N LYS A 88 11.83 -7.87 -13.04
CA LYS A 88 10.99 -6.76 -12.55
C LYS A 88 11.83 -5.63 -11.95
N LYS A 89 13.06 -5.91 -11.53
CA LYS A 89 13.98 -4.89 -11.00
C LYS A 89 14.21 -3.79 -12.04
N GLY A 90 13.99 -2.55 -11.61
CA GLY A 90 14.07 -1.35 -12.44
C GLY A 90 12.77 -0.98 -13.14
N LEU A 91 11.75 -1.85 -13.15
CA LEU A 91 10.45 -1.56 -13.78
C LEU A 91 9.74 -0.43 -13.02
N VAL A 92 9.23 0.54 -13.78
CA VAL A 92 8.41 1.64 -13.25
C VAL A 92 6.95 1.36 -13.55
N ILE A 93 6.12 1.39 -12.51
CA ILE A 93 4.68 1.05 -12.58
C ILE A 93 3.85 2.12 -11.88
N LYS A 94 2.59 2.28 -12.30
CA LYS A 94 1.59 3.08 -11.58
C LYS A 94 0.82 2.20 -10.59
N ILE A 95 0.75 2.66 -9.36
CA ILE A 95 0.05 1.99 -8.27
C ILE A 95 -0.91 2.96 -7.58
N ARG A 96 -1.82 2.40 -6.81
CA ARG A 96 -2.56 3.10 -5.75
C ARG A 96 -2.38 2.38 -4.43
N LEU A 97 -2.45 3.12 -3.32
CA LEU A 97 -2.51 2.51 -1.99
C LEU A 97 -3.90 1.90 -1.76
N ILE A 98 -3.94 0.79 -1.03
CA ILE A 98 -5.17 0.12 -0.62
C ILE A 98 -5.11 -0.21 0.87
N GLU A 99 -6.26 -0.47 1.51
CA GLU A 99 -6.28 -0.83 2.94
C GLU A 99 -5.73 -2.24 3.20
N LYS A 100 -6.04 -3.16 2.28
CA LYS A 100 -5.67 -4.57 2.37
C LYS A 100 -5.71 -5.23 1.00
N GLN A 101 -4.95 -6.30 0.86
CA GLN A 101 -5.00 -7.14 -0.32
C GLN A 101 -6.30 -7.95 -0.36
N ILE A 102 -6.87 -8.12 -1.56
CA ILE A 102 -8.00 -9.02 -1.78
C ILE A 102 -7.49 -10.47 -1.71
N SER A 103 -8.23 -11.35 -1.02
CA SER A 103 -7.85 -12.76 -0.89
C SER A 103 -7.92 -13.47 -2.24
N GLU A 104 -6.80 -14.06 -2.66
CA GLU A 104 -6.68 -14.85 -3.90
C GLU A 104 -6.48 -16.33 -3.54
N PRO A 105 -7.53 -17.16 -3.43
CA PRO A 105 -7.44 -18.54 -2.94
C PRO A 105 -6.61 -19.47 -3.84
N ALA A 106 -6.44 -19.11 -5.12
CA ALA A 106 -5.59 -19.85 -6.07
C ALA A 106 -4.12 -19.37 -6.07
N CYS A 107 -3.78 -18.37 -5.27
CA CYS A 107 -2.45 -17.78 -5.20
C CYS A 107 -1.65 -18.41 -4.05
N SER A 108 -0.50 -19.01 -4.36
CA SER A 108 0.43 -19.44 -3.32
C SER A 108 1.13 -18.22 -2.73
N THR A 109 0.97 -18.03 -1.42
CA THR A 109 1.68 -16.99 -0.69
C THR A 109 3.02 -17.54 -0.22
N CYS A 110 4.11 -16.86 -0.58
CA CYS A 110 5.44 -17.17 -0.05
C CYS A 110 5.75 -16.21 1.11
N ALA A 111 6.43 -16.76 2.13
CA ALA A 111 6.79 -16.04 3.35
C ALA A 111 8.16 -15.36 3.26
N ALA A 112 8.88 -15.55 2.15
CA ALA A 112 10.19 -14.94 1.95
C ALA A 112 10.06 -13.42 1.84
N THR A 113 10.94 -12.69 2.52
CA THR A 113 11.04 -11.24 2.48
C THR A 113 12.35 -10.83 1.85
N VAL A 114 12.38 -9.64 1.22
CA VAL A 114 13.63 -9.08 0.71
C VAL A 114 14.56 -8.83 1.91
N PRO A 115 15.81 -9.32 1.88
CA PRO A 115 16.77 -9.08 2.97
C PRO A 115 16.96 -7.58 3.22
N GLY A 116 16.86 -7.16 4.48
CA GLY A 116 17.01 -5.75 4.87
C GLY A 116 15.85 -4.85 4.44
N ALA A 117 14.73 -5.41 3.98
CA ALA A 117 13.54 -4.66 3.60
C ALA A 117 13.16 -3.61 4.66
N PRO A 118 12.78 -2.38 4.24
CA PRO A 118 12.36 -1.34 5.16
C PRO A 118 11.12 -1.76 5.96
N SER A 119 11.00 -1.29 7.20
CA SER A 119 9.84 -1.57 8.05
C SER A 119 8.56 -0.86 7.60
N ALA A 120 8.69 0.21 6.79
CA ALA A 120 7.56 0.88 6.18
C ALA A 120 6.91 -0.02 5.15
N PHE A 121 5.71 -0.51 5.47
CA PHE A 121 4.94 -1.40 4.61
C PHE A 121 3.68 -0.69 4.10
N GLN A 122 3.38 -0.85 2.81
CA GLN A 122 2.14 -0.36 2.21
C GLN A 122 1.50 -1.45 1.35
N TRP A 123 0.18 -1.59 1.44
CA TRP A 123 -0.58 -2.37 0.48
C TRP A 123 -0.82 -1.58 -0.79
N VAL A 124 -0.63 -2.21 -1.94
CA VAL A 124 -0.77 -1.56 -3.25
C VAL A 124 -1.58 -2.42 -4.21
N ALA A 125 -2.17 -1.76 -5.20
CA ALA A 125 -2.71 -2.40 -6.39
C ALA A 125 -2.21 -1.67 -7.64
N LEU A 126 -1.98 -2.41 -8.73
CA LEU A 126 -1.74 -1.80 -10.04
C LEU A 126 -3.01 -1.08 -10.53
N THR A 127 -2.83 0.02 -11.27
CA THR A 127 -3.94 0.67 -11.98
C THR A 127 -4.28 -0.05 -13.28
N GLU A 128 -5.33 0.37 -13.98
CA GLU A 128 -5.67 -0.21 -15.29
C GLU A 128 -4.60 0.16 -16.34
N ASP A 129 -4.07 1.37 -16.26
CA ASP A 129 -3.00 1.95 -17.10
C ASP A 129 -1.60 1.82 -16.45
N TRP A 130 -1.37 0.71 -15.76
CA TRP A 130 -0.23 0.53 -14.85
C TRP A 130 1.15 0.62 -15.50
N SER A 131 1.26 0.18 -16.76
CA SER A 131 2.48 0.28 -17.57
C SER A 131 2.38 1.51 -18.47
N ASN A 132 3.45 2.31 -18.51
CA ASN A 132 3.61 3.59 -19.24
C ASN A 132 2.38 4.09 -20.00
#